data_AF-A0A2V1ANL0-F1
#
_entry.id   AF-A0A2V1ANL0-F1
#
_cell.length_a   1.000
_cell.length_b   1.000
_cell.length_c   1.000
_cell.angle_alpha   90.00
_cell.angle_beta   90.00
_cell.angle_gamma   90.00
#
_symmetry.space_group_name_H-M   'P 1'
#
loop_
_entity.id
_entity.type
_entity.pdbx_description
1 polymer ?
#
loop_
_entity_poly.entity_id
_entity_poly.type
_entity_poly.pdbx_seq_one_letter_code
_entity_poly.pdbx_strand_id
1 'polypeptide(L)'
;MVQEADLKSSVEVLKQSVASTSDLLAFADDIAQNKEVDPEALKQTQRSALLDSLRVKRFHKSYKTWDNERRDEFIEKEIRAYNKRYAQMTRLHTELNELDEKYADTKNSVSLPKFKLSIQTLQKYEDGELLKYLNKDAQGIYPSSVSLDELFSLDPSSSLAAPDYKTFNKLVNTEFSLRSLCQIKYEVLLRVKQHLSSKNSQWSRRDTSLHSFLTTSLRERIDEVKKIRASESQDLRDIDVDLDIDEYSDEGEEDDEEKEKQDDEEGRDPSQAGEQGQDGDEQEEQKEEKEQDGELDEHAQTEEHDDAIEEDEDPEEAEVDEEGENAADADETEDPQAQDTPNVDADHAAEEEVEESTDMLID
;
A
#
# COMPACT_ATOMS: atom_id res chain seq x y z
N MET A 1 54.99 33.65 -21.25
CA MET A 1 54.14 34.62 -21.96
C MET A 1 54.90 35.27 -23.08
N VAL A 2 54.79 34.69 -24.28
CA VAL A 2 55.00 35.40 -25.55
C VAL A 2 53.73 36.17 -25.87
N GLN A 3 53.77 37.44 -26.30
CA GLN A 3 52.54 38.15 -26.64
C GLN A 3 52.07 37.82 -28.06
N GLU A 4 50.75 37.87 -28.28
CA GLU A 4 50.16 37.66 -29.60
C GLU A 4 50.65 38.70 -30.63
N ALA A 5 50.98 39.91 -30.17
CA ALA A 5 51.61 40.96 -30.98
C ALA A 5 53.06 40.62 -31.39
N ASP A 6 53.83 39.96 -30.52
CA ASP A 6 55.19 39.50 -30.83
C ASP A 6 55.16 38.39 -31.89
N LEU A 7 54.15 37.50 -31.80
CA LEU A 7 53.92 36.45 -32.79
C LEU A 7 53.47 37.02 -34.14
N LYS A 8 52.55 38.00 -34.15
CA LYS A 8 52.10 38.66 -35.38
C LYS A 8 53.24 39.41 -36.08
N SER A 9 54.01 40.21 -35.36
CA SER A 9 55.16 40.94 -35.92
C SER A 9 56.29 40.01 -36.38
N SER A 10 56.58 38.92 -35.65
CA SER A 10 57.55 37.93 -36.12
C SER A 10 57.07 37.12 -37.33
N VAL A 11 55.77 36.83 -37.48
CA VAL A 11 55.20 36.28 -38.73
C VAL A 11 55.44 37.21 -39.92
N GLU A 12 55.33 38.54 -39.73
CA GLU A 12 55.59 39.50 -40.81
C GLU A 12 57.06 39.55 -41.24
N VAL A 13 58.00 39.46 -40.30
CA VAL A 13 59.44 39.29 -40.61
C VAL A 13 59.68 37.97 -41.36
N LEU A 14 59.00 36.89 -40.99
CA LEU A 14 59.19 35.58 -41.65
C LEU A 14 58.61 35.49 -43.06
N LYS A 15 57.61 36.32 -43.41
CA LYS A 15 57.19 36.47 -44.82
C LYS A 15 58.33 36.99 -45.70
N GLN A 16 59.21 37.84 -45.15
CA GLN A 16 60.41 38.32 -45.84
C GLN A 16 61.50 37.23 -45.89
N SER A 17 61.62 36.40 -44.86
CA SER A 17 62.52 35.24 -44.85
C SER A 17 62.26 34.26 -46.00
N VAL A 18 61.02 34.11 -46.48
CA VAL A 18 60.70 33.28 -47.66
C VAL A 18 61.41 33.77 -48.92
N ALA A 19 61.48 35.10 -49.13
CA ALA A 19 62.16 35.67 -50.30
C ALA A 19 63.64 35.28 -50.33
N SER A 20 64.34 35.33 -49.19
CA SER A 20 65.75 34.90 -49.11
C SER A 20 65.99 33.45 -49.55
N THR A 21 64.98 32.59 -49.36
CA THR A 21 65.05 31.18 -49.80
C THR A 21 64.70 30.99 -51.27
N SER A 22 63.77 31.78 -51.83
CA SER A 22 63.53 31.77 -53.29
C SER A 22 64.69 32.37 -54.06
N ASP A 23 65.34 33.41 -53.53
CA ASP A 23 66.50 34.04 -54.15
C ASP A 23 67.69 33.08 -54.20
N LEU A 24 67.91 32.32 -53.10
CA LEU A 24 68.93 31.26 -53.06
C LEU A 24 68.64 30.14 -54.06
N LEU A 25 67.37 29.73 -54.21
CA LEU A 25 66.97 28.73 -55.20
C LEU A 25 67.16 29.24 -56.64
N ALA A 26 66.83 30.49 -56.93
CA ALA A 26 67.07 31.11 -58.24
C ALA A 26 68.57 31.14 -58.59
N PHE A 27 69.44 31.49 -57.63
CA PHE A 27 70.89 31.40 -57.81
C PHE A 27 71.39 29.95 -58.00
N ALA A 28 70.76 28.96 -57.37
CA ALA A 28 71.09 27.55 -57.57
C ALA A 28 70.67 27.06 -58.98
N ASP A 29 69.49 27.48 -59.46
CA ASP A 29 69.00 27.19 -60.81
C ASP A 29 69.87 27.85 -61.89
N ASP A 30 70.34 29.08 -61.68
CA ASP A 30 71.25 29.77 -62.59
C ASP A 30 72.63 29.08 -62.69
N ILE A 31 73.16 28.57 -61.56
CA ILE A 31 74.37 27.73 -61.54
C ILE A 31 74.10 26.41 -62.27
N ALA A 32 72.96 25.75 -62.04
CA ALA A 32 72.60 24.51 -62.73
C ALA A 32 72.40 24.70 -64.25
N GLN A 33 72.05 25.91 -64.69
CA GLN A 33 71.95 26.31 -66.10
C GLN A 33 73.30 26.80 -66.70
N ASN A 34 74.42 26.66 -65.98
CA ASN A 34 75.76 27.11 -66.37
C ASN A 34 75.87 28.61 -66.70
N LYS A 35 75.11 29.47 -66.02
CA LYS A 35 75.26 30.93 -66.13
C LYS A 35 76.39 31.41 -65.23
N GLU A 36 77.06 32.52 -65.60
CA GLU A 36 77.95 33.20 -64.66
C GLU A 36 77.14 33.83 -63.52
N VAL A 37 77.47 33.45 -62.29
CA VAL A 37 76.87 33.94 -61.05
C VAL A 37 77.96 34.60 -60.21
N ASP A 38 77.67 35.79 -59.68
CA ASP A 38 78.59 36.51 -58.80
C ASP A 38 78.85 35.71 -57.50
N PRO A 39 80.10 35.31 -57.22
CA PRO A 39 80.46 34.56 -56.01
C PRO A 39 80.41 35.40 -54.73
N GLU A 40 80.22 36.71 -54.78
CA GLU A 40 79.95 37.54 -53.60
C GLU A 40 78.45 37.60 -53.29
N ALA A 41 77.59 37.93 -54.26
CA ALA A 41 76.13 37.84 -54.14
C ALA A 41 75.65 36.44 -53.66
N LEU A 42 76.22 35.35 -54.21
CA LEU A 42 75.89 33.98 -53.80
C LEU A 42 76.19 33.73 -52.31
N LYS A 43 77.29 34.26 -51.78
CA LYS A 43 77.62 34.12 -50.35
C LYS A 43 76.70 34.98 -49.48
N GLN A 44 76.24 36.12 -49.99
CA GLN A 44 75.30 36.99 -49.30
C GLN A 44 73.91 36.35 -49.19
N THR A 45 73.38 35.74 -50.26
CA THR A 45 72.08 35.03 -50.22
C THR A 45 72.15 33.77 -49.37
N GLN A 46 73.22 32.97 -49.48
CA GLN A 46 73.49 31.84 -48.57
C GLN A 46 73.50 32.28 -47.09
N ARG A 47 74.16 33.40 -46.77
CA ARG A 47 74.18 33.94 -45.41
C ARG A 47 72.81 34.43 -44.94
N SER A 48 72.01 35.06 -45.81
CA SER A 48 70.64 35.47 -45.45
C SER A 48 69.77 34.25 -45.16
N ALA A 49 69.65 33.32 -46.11
CA ALA A 49 68.81 32.12 -45.98
C ALA A 49 69.17 31.30 -44.73
N LEU A 50 70.46 31.19 -44.37
CA LEU A 50 70.88 30.56 -43.12
C LEU A 50 70.40 31.30 -41.87
N LEU A 51 70.57 32.63 -41.81
CA LEU A 51 70.08 33.46 -40.69
C LEU A 51 68.54 33.44 -40.60
N ASP A 52 67.87 33.41 -41.74
CA ASP A 52 66.42 33.32 -41.87
C ASP A 52 65.88 31.93 -41.45
N SER A 53 66.57 30.84 -41.77
CA SER A 53 66.25 29.50 -41.24
C SER A 53 66.31 29.44 -39.70
N LEU A 54 67.26 30.17 -39.09
CA LEU A 54 67.38 30.29 -37.64
C LEU A 54 66.25 31.15 -37.04
N ARG A 55 65.75 32.16 -37.78
CA ARG A 55 64.53 32.92 -37.40
C ARG A 55 63.30 32.02 -37.41
N VAL A 56 63.08 31.25 -38.49
CA VAL A 56 61.97 30.29 -38.60
C VAL A 56 61.99 29.30 -37.43
N LYS A 57 63.16 28.69 -37.14
CA LYS A 57 63.31 27.72 -36.04
C LYS A 57 63.04 28.34 -34.66
N ARG A 58 63.45 29.59 -34.42
CA ARG A 58 63.14 30.33 -33.19
C ARG A 58 61.65 30.62 -33.06
N PHE A 59 61.02 31.13 -34.12
CA PHE A 59 59.59 31.41 -34.12
C PHE A 59 58.75 30.15 -33.88
N HIS A 60 59.06 29.03 -34.54
CA HIS A 60 58.31 27.79 -34.33
C HIS A 60 58.40 27.32 -32.86
N LYS A 61 59.54 27.52 -32.18
CA LYS A 61 59.65 27.29 -30.73
C LYS A 61 58.75 28.24 -29.94
N SER A 62 58.81 29.56 -30.20
CA SER A 62 57.99 30.55 -29.51
C SER A 62 56.48 30.34 -29.72
N TYR A 63 56.07 29.96 -30.93
CA TYR A 63 54.70 29.59 -31.27
C TYR A 63 54.25 28.37 -30.46
N LYS A 64 55.05 27.29 -30.42
CA LYS A 64 54.71 26.09 -29.64
C LYS A 64 54.66 26.36 -28.12
N THR A 65 55.51 27.26 -27.61
CA THR A 65 55.41 27.73 -26.22
C THR A 65 54.11 28.49 -25.98
N TRP A 66 53.73 29.42 -26.87
CA TRP A 66 52.48 30.17 -26.76
C TRP A 66 51.23 29.28 -26.88
N ASP A 67 51.23 28.32 -27.81
CA ASP A 67 50.14 27.36 -28.03
C ASP A 67 49.90 26.51 -26.77
N ASN A 68 50.98 25.99 -26.15
CA ASN A 68 50.91 25.32 -24.86
C ASN A 68 50.40 26.27 -23.75
N GLU A 69 51.01 27.45 -23.57
CA GLU A 69 50.59 28.45 -22.58
C GLU A 69 49.08 28.76 -22.71
N ARG A 70 48.60 28.93 -23.95
CA ARG A 70 47.21 29.29 -24.25
C ARG A 70 46.23 28.14 -24.04
N ARG A 71 46.63 26.90 -24.36
CA ARG A 71 45.83 25.70 -24.12
C ARG A 71 45.70 25.42 -22.62
N ASP A 72 46.78 25.58 -21.87
CA ASP A 72 46.79 25.32 -20.43
C ASP A 72 46.00 26.42 -19.68
N GLU A 73 46.05 27.69 -20.14
CA GLU A 73 45.11 28.74 -19.70
C GLU A 73 43.64 28.39 -19.94
N PHE A 74 43.30 27.82 -21.10
CA PHE A 74 41.93 27.43 -21.45
C PHE A 74 41.41 26.28 -20.58
N ILE A 75 42.26 25.28 -20.32
CA ILE A 75 41.96 24.18 -19.39
C ILE A 75 41.67 24.74 -17.99
N GLU A 76 42.52 25.65 -17.49
CA GLU A 76 42.38 26.20 -16.15
C GLU A 76 41.19 27.17 -15.98
N LYS A 77 40.96 28.07 -16.94
CA LYS A 77 39.94 29.12 -16.84
C LYS A 77 38.55 28.64 -17.26
N GLU A 78 38.46 27.82 -18.31
CA GLU A 78 37.18 27.45 -18.92
C GLU A 78 36.79 26.00 -18.58
N ILE A 79 37.66 25.01 -18.82
CA ILE A 79 37.28 23.60 -18.59
C ILE A 79 37.07 23.29 -17.11
N ARG A 80 37.97 23.71 -16.20
CA ARG A 80 37.77 23.50 -14.75
C ARG A 80 36.51 24.21 -14.23
N ALA A 81 36.22 25.42 -14.73
CA ALA A 81 35.03 26.18 -14.34
C ALA A 81 33.74 25.54 -14.87
N TYR A 82 33.74 25.05 -16.12
CA TYR A 82 32.64 24.28 -16.70
C TYR A 82 32.40 22.99 -15.93
N ASN A 83 33.42 22.16 -15.70
CA ASN A 83 33.29 20.90 -14.98
C ASN A 83 32.79 21.10 -13.53
N LYS A 84 33.24 22.17 -12.86
CA LYS A 84 32.72 22.54 -11.52
C LYS A 84 31.23 22.89 -11.56
N ARG A 85 30.79 23.69 -12.54
CA ARG A 85 29.36 24.03 -12.73
C ARG A 85 28.53 22.80 -13.12
N TYR A 86 29.06 21.93 -13.99
CA TYR A 86 28.41 20.69 -14.38
C TYR A 86 28.18 19.79 -13.16
N ALA A 87 29.21 19.54 -12.35
CA ALA A 87 29.09 18.75 -11.12
C ALA A 87 28.12 19.38 -10.09
N GLN A 88 28.05 20.71 -10.00
CA GLN A 88 27.04 21.41 -9.19
C GLN A 88 25.62 21.19 -9.76
N MET A 89 25.44 21.27 -11.08
CA MET A 89 24.15 21.02 -11.73
C MET A 89 23.70 19.56 -11.56
N THR A 90 24.61 18.59 -11.66
CA THR A 90 24.31 17.17 -11.39
C THR A 90 23.83 16.95 -9.96
N ARG A 91 24.47 17.59 -8.96
CA ARG A 91 24.03 17.52 -7.56
C ARG A 91 22.65 18.14 -7.35
N LEU A 92 22.38 19.30 -7.93
CA LEU A 92 21.06 19.93 -7.88
C LEU A 92 19.99 19.07 -8.56
N HIS A 93 20.33 18.32 -9.61
CA HIS A 93 19.41 17.35 -10.22
C HIS A 93 19.17 16.12 -9.34
N THR A 94 20.18 15.58 -8.64
CA THR A 94 19.95 14.49 -7.69
C THR A 94 19.15 14.94 -6.46
N GLU A 95 19.45 16.13 -5.92
CA GLU A 95 18.72 16.74 -4.81
C GLU A 95 17.25 17.04 -5.19
N LEU A 96 16.99 17.47 -6.44
CA LEU A 96 15.64 17.68 -6.96
C LEU A 96 14.88 16.36 -7.15
N ASN A 97 15.50 15.34 -7.75
CA ASN A 97 14.87 14.03 -7.92
C ASN A 97 14.52 13.41 -6.56
N GLU A 98 15.44 13.46 -5.59
CA GLU A 98 15.19 13.04 -4.21
C GLU A 98 14.01 13.80 -3.56
N LEU A 99 13.86 15.09 -3.86
CA LEU A 99 12.77 15.92 -3.33
C LEU A 99 11.44 15.62 -4.00
N ASP A 100 11.42 15.36 -5.31
CA ASP A 100 10.23 14.92 -6.04
C ASP A 100 9.78 13.51 -5.62
N GLU A 101 10.71 12.59 -5.33
CA GLU A 101 10.42 11.28 -4.72
C GLU A 101 9.80 11.45 -3.32
N LYS A 102 10.42 12.24 -2.44
CA LYS A 102 9.88 12.55 -1.10
C LYS A 102 8.53 13.27 -1.17
N TYR A 103 8.30 14.09 -2.18
CA TYR A 103 7.00 14.72 -2.44
C TYR A 103 5.95 13.71 -2.94
N ALA A 104 6.32 12.78 -3.82
CA ALA A 104 5.44 11.71 -4.25
C ALA A 104 5.05 10.79 -3.07
N ASP A 105 6.01 10.39 -2.23
CA ASP A 105 5.75 9.53 -1.06
C ASP A 105 4.90 10.22 0.01
N THR A 106 5.17 11.50 0.29
CA THR A 106 4.31 12.28 1.21
C THR A 106 2.92 12.49 0.63
N LYS A 107 2.78 12.74 -0.67
CA LYS A 107 1.47 12.83 -1.36
C LYS A 107 0.71 11.50 -1.38
N ASN A 108 1.41 10.37 -1.51
CA ASN A 108 0.81 9.03 -1.50
C ASN A 108 0.40 8.56 -0.10
N SER A 109 1.16 8.96 0.94
CA SER A 109 0.87 8.61 2.33
C SER A 109 -0.18 9.52 2.98
N VAL A 110 -0.20 10.82 2.67
CA VAL A 110 -1.20 11.78 3.17
C VAL A 110 -2.51 11.64 2.38
N SER A 111 -3.29 10.64 2.76
CA SER A 111 -4.64 10.38 2.26
C SER A 111 -5.67 10.41 3.39
N LEU A 112 -6.94 10.72 3.07
CA LEU A 112 -8.02 10.61 4.04
C LEU A 112 -8.30 9.13 4.37
N PRO A 113 -8.56 8.77 5.64
CA PRO A 113 -8.85 7.39 6.00
C PRO A 113 -10.20 6.97 5.40
N LYS A 114 -10.28 5.72 4.92
CA LYS A 114 -11.48 5.14 4.27
C LYS A 114 -12.61 4.86 5.26
N PHE A 115 -13.13 5.91 5.88
CA PHE A 115 -14.23 5.88 6.84
C PHE A 115 -15.54 6.30 6.16
N LYS A 116 -16.66 5.72 6.61
CA LYS A 116 -18.00 6.10 6.18
C LYS A 116 -18.83 6.54 7.37
N LEU A 117 -19.43 7.72 7.26
CA LEU A 117 -20.38 8.29 8.20
C LEU A 117 -21.81 7.96 7.77
N SER A 118 -22.72 7.80 8.73
CA SER A 118 -24.15 7.75 8.46
C SER A 118 -24.71 9.17 8.31
N ILE A 119 -25.75 9.33 7.48
CA ILE A 119 -26.42 10.62 7.31
C ILE A 119 -26.99 11.17 8.63
N GLN A 120 -27.35 10.29 9.57
CA GLN A 120 -27.84 10.67 10.91
C GLN A 120 -26.75 11.32 11.77
N THR A 121 -25.48 10.99 11.56
CA THR A 121 -24.36 11.66 12.24
C THR A 121 -24.19 13.06 11.71
N LEU A 122 -24.21 13.25 10.38
CA LEU A 122 -24.12 14.58 9.77
C LEU A 122 -25.29 15.48 10.17
N GLN A 123 -26.52 14.94 10.26
CA GLN A 123 -27.69 15.66 10.77
C GLN A 123 -27.61 16.06 12.25
N LYS A 124 -26.83 15.34 13.07
CA LYS A 124 -26.61 15.68 14.49
C LYS A 124 -25.37 16.53 14.72
N TYR A 125 -24.45 16.57 13.76
CA TYR A 125 -23.26 17.39 13.83
C TYR A 125 -23.63 18.85 13.52
N GLU A 126 -23.61 19.69 14.56
CA GLU A 126 -23.73 21.16 14.46
C GLU A 126 -24.90 21.57 13.54
N ASP A 127 -26.08 21.03 13.87
CA ASP A 127 -27.38 21.18 13.18
C ASP A 127 -27.38 20.93 11.66
N GLY A 128 -26.45 20.11 11.18
CA GLY A 128 -26.37 19.69 9.79
C GLY A 128 -25.43 20.51 8.92
N GLU A 129 -24.50 21.29 9.49
CA GLU A 129 -23.66 22.22 8.73
C GLU A 129 -22.92 21.56 7.54
N LEU A 130 -22.44 20.33 7.72
CA LEU A 130 -21.70 19.58 6.69
C LEU A 130 -22.59 19.05 5.55
N LEU A 131 -23.92 19.06 5.71
CA LEU A 131 -24.86 18.64 4.65
C LEU A 131 -24.81 19.57 3.43
N LYS A 132 -24.29 20.80 3.57
CA LYS A 132 -24.14 21.77 2.47
C LYS A 132 -23.18 21.31 1.35
N TYR A 133 -22.30 20.35 1.65
CA TYR A 133 -21.35 19.77 0.69
C TYR A 133 -21.94 18.56 -0.07
N LEU A 134 -23.04 17.99 0.42
CA LEU A 134 -23.64 16.77 -0.11
C LEU A 134 -24.68 17.06 -1.19
N ASN A 135 -24.46 16.45 -2.36
CA ASN A 135 -25.50 16.37 -3.38
C ASN A 135 -26.61 15.40 -2.94
N LYS A 136 -27.84 15.74 -3.33
CA LYS A 136 -29.02 14.89 -3.17
C LYS A 136 -29.23 14.02 -4.41
N ASP A 137 -29.92 12.91 -4.23
CA ASP A 137 -30.40 12.09 -5.35
C ASP A 137 -31.50 12.80 -6.17
N ALA A 138 -31.95 12.16 -7.25
CA ALA A 138 -33.01 12.66 -8.12
C ALA A 138 -34.39 12.75 -7.43
N GLN A 139 -34.51 12.23 -6.21
CA GLN A 139 -35.70 12.22 -5.35
C GLN A 139 -35.60 13.28 -4.23
N GLY A 140 -34.47 14.01 -4.13
CA GLY A 140 -34.23 15.05 -3.13
C GLY A 140 -33.77 14.54 -1.76
N ILE A 141 -33.38 13.27 -1.67
CA ILE A 141 -32.93 12.57 -0.46
C ILE A 141 -31.39 12.55 -0.44
N TYR A 142 -30.78 12.54 0.76
CA TYR A 142 -29.33 12.39 0.93
C TYR A 142 -28.92 10.90 0.96
N PRO A 143 -27.73 10.53 0.48
CA PRO A 143 -27.22 9.16 0.59
C PRO A 143 -27.15 8.71 2.05
N SER A 144 -27.47 7.43 2.31
CA SER A 144 -27.56 6.87 3.66
C SER A 144 -26.19 6.74 4.37
N SER A 145 -25.14 6.50 3.58
CA SER A 145 -23.74 6.49 4.00
C SER A 145 -22.91 7.42 3.11
N VAL A 146 -22.03 8.19 3.73
CA VAL A 146 -21.20 9.23 3.11
C VAL A 146 -19.72 8.93 3.40
N SER A 147 -18.84 9.02 2.41
CA SER A 147 -17.38 8.92 2.63
C SER A 147 -16.78 10.24 3.12
N LEU A 148 -15.59 10.21 3.72
CA LEU A 148 -14.89 11.45 4.08
C LEU A 148 -14.51 12.29 2.85
N ASP A 149 -14.22 11.64 1.72
CA ASP A 149 -13.82 12.28 0.46
C ASP A 149 -14.95 13.11 -0.19
N GLU A 150 -16.20 12.87 0.21
CA GLU A 150 -17.39 13.67 -0.18
C GLU A 150 -17.59 14.92 0.70
N LEU A 151 -16.89 15.03 1.84
CA LEU A 151 -17.08 16.08 2.85
C LEU A 151 -15.85 16.98 3.00
N PHE A 152 -14.65 16.39 2.90
CA PHE A 152 -13.38 17.04 3.15
C PHE A 152 -12.44 16.87 1.96
N SER A 153 -11.56 17.85 1.75
CA SER A 153 -10.48 17.74 0.79
C SER A 153 -9.18 18.30 1.33
N LEU A 154 -8.08 17.65 0.96
CA LEU A 154 -6.71 18.13 1.20
C LEU A 154 -6.25 19.12 0.11
N ASP A 155 -7.02 19.27 -0.98
CA ASP A 155 -6.73 20.18 -2.09
C ASP A 155 -7.31 21.58 -1.80
N PRO A 156 -6.49 22.65 -1.71
CA PRO A 156 -6.96 24.01 -1.43
C PRO A 156 -7.75 24.66 -2.59
N SER A 157 -7.83 24.01 -3.76
CA SER A 157 -8.71 24.42 -4.86
C SER A 157 -10.11 23.81 -4.81
N SER A 158 -10.36 22.88 -3.88
CA SER A 158 -11.66 22.23 -3.70
C SER A 158 -12.71 23.15 -3.06
N SER A 159 -13.99 22.89 -3.35
CA SER A 159 -15.13 23.53 -2.70
C SER A 159 -15.56 22.85 -1.38
N LEU A 160 -14.92 21.74 -1.02
CA LEU A 160 -15.16 21.00 0.23
C LEU A 160 -14.48 21.66 1.44
N ALA A 161 -14.80 21.20 2.65
CA ALA A 161 -14.12 21.68 3.85
C ALA A 161 -12.66 21.16 3.92
N ALA A 162 -11.76 21.95 4.51
CA ALA A 162 -10.47 21.43 4.93
C ALA A 162 -10.67 20.45 6.13
N PRO A 163 -9.98 19.30 6.18
CA PRO A 163 -10.11 18.35 7.27
C PRO A 163 -9.46 18.89 8.56
N ASP A 164 -10.27 19.18 9.58
CA ASP A 164 -9.82 19.43 10.94
C ASP A 164 -9.98 18.18 11.83
N TYR A 165 -8.95 17.88 12.61
CA TYR A 165 -8.94 16.76 13.57
C TYR A 165 -10.04 16.88 14.64
N LYS A 166 -10.36 18.08 15.14
CA LYS A 166 -11.41 18.25 16.17
C LYS A 166 -12.78 17.92 15.57
N THR A 167 -13.06 18.44 14.38
CA THR A 167 -14.25 18.13 13.58
C THR A 167 -14.36 16.63 13.28
N PHE A 168 -13.29 16.00 12.80
CA PHE A 168 -13.27 14.56 12.55
C PHE A 168 -13.51 13.72 13.82
N ASN A 169 -12.85 14.04 14.94
CA ASN A 169 -13.01 13.32 16.20
C ASN A 169 -14.44 13.45 16.75
N LYS A 170 -15.06 14.64 16.70
CA LYS A 170 -16.50 14.84 17.01
C LYS A 170 -17.39 13.93 16.14
N LEU A 171 -17.15 13.87 14.83
CA LEU A 171 -17.91 13.03 13.88
C LEU A 171 -17.77 11.53 14.18
N VAL A 172 -16.55 11.06 14.46
CA VAL A 172 -16.31 9.66 14.84
C VAL A 172 -17.01 9.30 16.15
N ASN A 173 -16.96 10.17 17.17
CA ASN A 173 -17.62 9.90 18.46
C ASN A 173 -19.16 9.91 18.35
N THR A 174 -19.73 10.80 17.52
CA THR A 174 -21.18 10.84 17.28
C THR A 174 -21.67 9.66 16.45
N GLU A 175 -20.91 9.23 15.44
CA GLU A 175 -21.16 7.99 14.69
C GLU A 175 -21.02 6.74 15.58
N PHE A 176 -20.00 6.67 16.43
CA PHE A 176 -19.80 5.57 17.38
C PHE A 176 -20.97 5.46 18.35
N SER A 177 -21.36 6.57 18.98
CA SER A 177 -22.53 6.65 19.87
C SER A 177 -23.83 6.19 19.17
N LEU A 178 -24.04 6.61 17.92
CA LEU A 178 -25.17 6.15 17.09
C LEU A 178 -25.11 4.64 16.79
N ARG A 179 -23.94 4.10 16.44
CA ARG A 179 -23.75 2.67 16.16
C ARG A 179 -23.99 1.82 17.41
N SER A 180 -23.41 2.18 18.56
CA SER A 180 -23.66 1.49 19.83
C SER A 180 -25.13 1.53 20.24
N LEU A 181 -25.81 2.67 20.06
CA LEU A 181 -27.24 2.81 20.36
C LEU A 181 -28.11 1.95 19.42
N CYS A 182 -27.75 1.84 18.14
CA CYS A 182 -28.41 0.92 17.19
C CYS A 182 -28.14 -0.56 17.53
N GLN A 183 -26.93 -0.91 17.95
CA GLN A 183 -26.59 -2.27 18.41
C GLN A 183 -27.39 -2.65 19.66
N ILE A 184 -27.49 -1.76 20.66
CA ILE A 184 -28.32 -1.98 21.86
C ILE A 184 -29.80 -2.14 21.49
N LYS A 185 -30.32 -1.33 20.56
CA LYS A 185 -31.70 -1.51 20.04
C LYS A 185 -31.89 -2.86 19.35
N TYR A 186 -30.92 -3.29 18.54
CA TYR A 186 -30.97 -4.60 17.87
C TYR A 186 -30.98 -5.76 18.88
N GLU A 187 -30.11 -5.72 19.89
CA GLU A 187 -30.07 -6.69 20.99
C GLU A 187 -31.40 -6.78 21.75
N VAL A 188 -32.01 -5.64 22.08
CA VAL A 188 -33.32 -5.61 22.75
C VAL A 188 -34.42 -6.19 21.84
N LEU A 189 -34.43 -5.83 20.55
CA LEU A 189 -35.39 -6.37 19.58
C LEU A 189 -35.20 -7.88 19.37
N LEU A 190 -33.96 -8.38 19.37
CA LEU A 190 -33.63 -9.80 19.25
C LEU A 190 -34.15 -10.59 20.46
N ARG A 191 -33.94 -10.09 21.68
CA ARG A 191 -34.47 -10.69 22.93
C ARG A 191 -36.00 -10.66 22.96
N VAL A 192 -36.63 -9.57 22.51
CA VAL A 192 -38.10 -9.48 22.37
C VAL A 192 -38.61 -10.50 21.35
N LYS A 193 -37.97 -10.64 20.18
CA LYS A 193 -38.29 -11.66 19.17
C LYS A 193 -38.18 -13.07 19.73
N GLN A 194 -37.11 -13.39 20.47
CA GLN A 194 -36.90 -14.71 21.08
C GLN A 194 -37.97 -15.02 22.16
N HIS A 195 -38.28 -14.05 23.03
CA HIS A 195 -39.33 -14.18 24.04
C HIS A 195 -40.74 -14.31 23.45
N LEU A 196 -41.05 -13.59 22.37
CA LEU A 196 -42.30 -13.74 21.61
C LEU A 196 -42.38 -15.12 20.94
N SER A 197 -41.29 -15.59 20.31
CA SER A 197 -41.23 -16.93 19.72
C SER A 197 -41.44 -18.03 20.76
N SER A 198 -40.77 -17.93 21.91
CA SER A 198 -40.95 -18.86 23.05
C SER A 198 -42.40 -18.86 23.55
N LYS A 199 -43.02 -17.69 23.73
CA LYS A 199 -44.44 -17.60 24.08
C LYS A 199 -45.36 -18.20 23.01
N ASN A 200 -45.10 -17.95 21.74
CA ASN A 200 -45.87 -18.53 20.63
C ASN A 200 -45.79 -20.06 20.61
N SER A 201 -44.59 -20.62 20.82
CA SER A 201 -44.38 -22.07 20.98
C SER A 201 -45.15 -22.65 22.17
N GLN A 202 -45.13 -21.97 23.33
CA GLN A 202 -45.94 -22.40 24.48
C GLN A 202 -47.45 -22.32 24.22
N TRP A 203 -47.93 -21.27 23.54
CA TRP A 203 -49.35 -21.14 23.18
C TRP A 203 -49.77 -22.23 22.20
N SER A 204 -48.98 -22.47 21.14
CA SER A 204 -49.21 -23.57 20.19
C SER A 204 -49.25 -24.93 20.91
N ARG A 205 -48.30 -25.24 21.81
CA ARG A 205 -48.34 -26.48 22.61
C ARG A 205 -49.60 -26.60 23.48
N ARG A 206 -50.06 -25.51 24.09
CA ARG A 206 -51.32 -25.50 24.87
C ARG A 206 -52.55 -25.69 23.97
N ASP A 207 -52.56 -25.07 22.80
CA ASP A 207 -53.66 -25.17 21.83
C ASP A 207 -53.77 -26.59 21.27
N THR A 208 -52.66 -27.22 20.88
CA THR A 208 -52.62 -28.65 20.48
C THR A 208 -53.11 -29.57 21.60
N SER A 209 -52.73 -29.31 22.86
CA SER A 209 -53.16 -30.09 24.03
C SER A 209 -54.64 -29.90 24.37
N LEU A 210 -55.17 -28.68 24.21
CA LEU A 210 -56.60 -28.39 24.35
C LEU A 210 -57.41 -29.01 23.20
N HIS A 211 -56.86 -29.00 21.98
CA HIS A 211 -57.47 -29.64 20.82
C HIS A 211 -57.60 -31.16 21.03
N SER A 212 -56.52 -31.86 21.41
CA SER A 212 -56.58 -33.31 21.67
C SER A 212 -57.44 -33.67 22.88
N PHE A 213 -57.50 -32.81 23.90
CA PHE A 213 -58.46 -32.96 24.99
C PHE A 213 -59.91 -32.89 24.48
N LEU A 214 -60.25 -31.91 23.65
CA LEU A 214 -61.62 -31.72 23.14
C LEU A 214 -62.05 -32.75 22.09
N THR A 215 -61.15 -33.16 21.18
CA THR A 215 -61.50 -34.08 20.08
C THR A 215 -61.45 -35.56 20.47
N THR A 216 -60.52 -35.91 21.36
CA THR A 216 -60.25 -37.29 21.78
C THR A 216 -60.70 -37.52 23.21
N SER A 217 -60.00 -36.98 24.21
CA SER A 217 -60.18 -37.40 25.62
C SER A 217 -61.58 -37.08 26.17
N LEU A 218 -62.15 -35.92 25.84
CA LEU A 218 -63.50 -35.53 26.25
C LEU A 218 -64.56 -36.41 25.56
N ARG A 219 -64.35 -36.78 24.29
CA ARG A 219 -65.24 -37.71 23.56
C ARG A 219 -65.20 -39.09 24.19
N GLU A 220 -64.00 -39.63 24.41
CA GLU A 220 -63.79 -40.92 25.10
C GLU A 220 -64.49 -40.95 26.46
N ARG A 221 -64.30 -39.94 27.32
CA ARG A 221 -64.98 -39.86 28.63
C ARG A 221 -66.50 -39.72 28.50
N ILE A 222 -67.01 -39.00 27.50
CA ILE A 222 -68.46 -38.91 27.24
C ILE A 222 -69.01 -40.27 26.81
N ASP A 223 -68.29 -41.02 25.97
CA ASP A 223 -68.72 -42.31 25.45
C ASP A 223 -68.56 -43.44 26.49
N GLU A 224 -67.56 -43.37 27.36
CA GLU A 224 -67.49 -44.16 28.60
C GLU A 224 -68.69 -43.90 29.52
N VAL A 225 -69.05 -42.63 29.77
CA VAL A 225 -70.20 -42.27 30.63
C VAL A 225 -71.53 -42.71 29.98
N LYS A 226 -71.66 -42.65 28.66
CA LYS A 226 -72.80 -43.27 27.95
C LYS A 226 -72.84 -44.78 28.16
N LYS A 227 -71.68 -45.46 28.06
CA LYS A 227 -71.57 -46.92 28.24
C LYS A 227 -71.92 -47.34 29.68
N ILE A 228 -71.42 -46.62 30.69
CA ILE A 228 -71.75 -46.84 32.10
C ILE A 228 -73.25 -46.62 32.34
N ARG A 229 -73.82 -45.53 31.83
CA ARG A 229 -75.26 -45.26 31.95
C ARG A 229 -76.11 -46.31 31.22
N ALA A 230 -75.63 -46.86 30.10
CA ALA A 230 -76.28 -47.95 29.39
C ALA A 230 -76.26 -49.23 30.23
N SER A 231 -75.10 -49.63 30.79
CA SER A 231 -75.01 -50.80 31.67
C SER A 231 -75.80 -50.63 32.97
N GLU A 232 -75.77 -49.47 33.62
CA GLU A 232 -76.64 -49.18 34.79
C GLU A 232 -78.13 -49.31 34.42
N SER A 233 -78.53 -48.87 33.22
CA SER A 233 -79.91 -49.04 32.73
C SER A 233 -80.26 -50.45 32.26
N GLN A 234 -79.28 -51.35 32.22
CA GLN A 234 -79.43 -52.77 31.91
C GLN A 234 -79.39 -53.60 33.19
N ASP A 235 -78.43 -53.38 34.10
CA ASP A 235 -78.39 -53.96 35.45
C ASP A 235 -79.71 -53.69 36.20
N LEU A 236 -80.28 -52.49 36.06
CA LEU A 236 -81.60 -52.15 36.63
C LEU A 236 -82.80 -52.82 35.96
N ARG A 237 -82.64 -53.37 34.75
CA ARG A 237 -83.65 -54.25 34.13
C ARG A 237 -83.47 -55.69 34.58
N ASP A 238 -82.23 -56.15 34.63
CA ASP A 238 -81.89 -57.53 35.01
C ASP A 238 -82.26 -57.79 36.48
N ILE A 239 -82.22 -56.76 37.35
CA ILE A 239 -82.75 -56.80 38.73
C ILE A 239 -84.29 -56.91 38.79
N ASP A 240 -85.02 -56.35 37.81
CA ASP A 240 -86.49 -56.48 37.70
C ASP A 240 -86.91 -57.83 37.07
N VAL A 241 -85.97 -58.64 36.57
CA VAL A 241 -86.23 -59.97 35.96
C VAL A 241 -86.16 -61.11 36.99
N ASP A 242 -85.39 -61.00 38.06
CA ASP A 242 -85.27 -62.02 39.14
C ASP A 242 -86.53 -62.09 40.07
N LEU A 243 -87.64 -61.47 39.67
CA LEU A 243 -88.96 -61.58 40.31
C LEU A 243 -89.95 -62.32 39.37
N ASP A 244 -89.70 -63.62 39.18
CA ASP A 244 -90.55 -64.55 38.42
C ASP A 244 -92.05 -64.38 38.69
N ILE A 245 -92.82 -64.24 37.61
CA ILE A 245 -94.04 -65.03 37.37
C ILE A 245 -94.34 -65.05 35.86
N ASP A 246 -94.63 -66.24 35.34
CA ASP A 246 -94.90 -66.51 33.93
C ASP A 246 -96.16 -65.78 33.39
N GLU A 247 -96.30 -65.62 32.06
CA GLU A 247 -96.94 -66.64 31.19
C GLU A 247 -97.11 -66.12 29.72
N TYR A 248 -97.08 -67.06 28.75
CA TYR A 248 -97.26 -66.92 27.28
C TYR A 248 -96.09 -66.28 26.48
N SER A 249 -95.46 -66.90 25.44
CA SER A 249 -95.93 -67.76 24.31
C SER A 249 -96.58 -66.92 23.19
N ASP A 250 -96.25 -67.02 21.89
CA ASP A 250 -95.31 -67.86 21.08
C ASP A 250 -94.99 -67.12 19.75
N GLU A 251 -94.24 -67.74 18.83
CA GLU A 251 -93.92 -67.30 17.44
C GLU A 251 -92.92 -66.11 17.34
N GLY A 252 -91.85 -66.14 16.53
CA GLY A 252 -91.32 -67.20 15.67
C GLY A 252 -90.05 -66.78 14.88
N GLU A 253 -89.41 -67.76 14.24
CA GLU A 253 -88.34 -67.76 13.20
C GLU A 253 -88.51 -66.67 12.10
N GLU A 254 -87.51 -66.17 11.34
CA GLU A 254 -86.08 -66.49 11.04
C GLU A 254 -85.29 -65.13 10.94
N ASP A 255 -83.99 -65.01 11.22
CA ASP A 255 -82.79 -65.42 10.45
C ASP A 255 -82.68 -64.87 9.01
N ASP A 256 -81.65 -64.05 8.73
CA ASP A 256 -80.68 -64.27 7.63
C ASP A 256 -79.46 -63.31 7.75
N GLU A 257 -78.31 -63.72 7.20
CA GLU A 257 -77.12 -62.87 6.98
C GLU A 257 -77.08 -62.31 5.55
N GLU A 258 -76.58 -61.08 5.33
CA GLU A 258 -75.80 -60.70 4.13
C GLU A 258 -75.15 -59.30 4.39
N LYS A 259 -73.87 -58.95 4.15
CA LYS A 259 -72.83 -59.34 3.17
C LYS A 259 -73.28 -59.10 1.72
N GLU A 260 -72.58 -58.41 0.83
CA GLU A 260 -71.22 -57.86 0.83
C GLU A 260 -71.09 -56.86 -0.36
N LYS A 261 -69.88 -56.31 -0.58
CA LYS A 261 -69.40 -55.61 -1.80
C LYS A 261 -69.93 -54.17 -2.01
N GLN A 262 -69.10 -53.17 -2.37
CA GLN A 262 -68.01 -53.04 -3.36
C GLN A 262 -68.50 -52.89 -4.82
N ASP A 263 -68.43 -51.67 -5.34
CA ASP A 263 -67.39 -51.21 -6.30
C ASP A 263 -66.96 -49.80 -5.80
N ASP A 264 -65.71 -49.33 -5.77
CA ASP A 264 -64.44 -49.62 -6.46
C ASP A 264 -64.20 -48.80 -7.77
N GLU A 265 -62.95 -48.82 -8.26
CA GLU A 265 -62.28 -47.89 -9.19
C GLU A 265 -61.97 -46.46 -8.67
N GLU A 266 -60.85 -45.82 -9.05
CA GLU A 266 -59.43 -46.22 -9.14
C GLU A 266 -58.59 -44.93 -9.34
N GLY A 267 -57.24 -45.00 -9.29
CA GLY A 267 -56.36 -43.84 -9.63
C GLY A 267 -55.76 -43.12 -8.40
N ARG A 268 -54.75 -43.63 -7.67
CA ARG A 268 -53.41 -44.13 -8.08
C ARG A 268 -52.40 -43.01 -8.41
N ASP A 269 -51.66 -42.57 -7.37
CA ASP A 269 -50.18 -42.68 -7.17
C ASP A 269 -49.21 -42.29 -8.34
N PRO A 270 -47.92 -41.90 -8.13
CA PRO A 270 -47.11 -41.61 -6.91
C PRO A 270 -46.57 -40.13 -6.89
N SER A 271 -45.70 -39.61 -6.00
CA SER A 271 -44.40 -40.15 -5.53
C SER A 271 -43.77 -39.46 -4.31
N GLN A 272 -43.26 -40.29 -3.38
CA GLN A 272 -41.95 -40.27 -2.66
C GLN A 272 -41.35 -39.03 -1.94
N ALA A 273 -40.63 -39.39 -0.85
CA ALA A 273 -39.53 -38.71 -0.14
C ALA A 273 -39.87 -37.50 0.78
N GLY A 274 -39.44 -37.48 2.05
CA GLY A 274 -38.72 -38.53 2.81
C GLY A 274 -38.42 -38.20 4.28
N GLU A 275 -37.91 -39.23 4.96
CA GLU A 275 -37.12 -39.35 6.21
C GLU A 275 -36.36 -38.08 6.71
N GLN A 276 -35.95 -37.89 7.98
CA GLN A 276 -35.97 -38.58 9.29
C GLN A 276 -35.73 -37.44 10.36
N GLY A 277 -35.73 -37.59 11.69
CA GLY A 277 -35.97 -38.77 12.53
C GLY A 277 -34.84 -39.13 13.52
N GLN A 278 -34.38 -38.25 14.43
CA GLN A 278 -33.73 -38.68 15.70
C GLN A 278 -33.48 -37.57 16.75
N ASP A 279 -33.53 -37.94 18.03
CA ASP A 279 -32.92 -37.24 19.17
C ASP A 279 -31.46 -37.69 19.37
N GLY A 280 -30.63 -36.87 20.02
CA GLY A 280 -29.27 -37.25 20.41
C GLY A 280 -28.53 -36.12 21.15
N ASP A 281 -28.15 -36.38 22.40
CA ASP A 281 -27.30 -35.53 23.23
C ASP A 281 -25.98 -36.27 23.53
N GLU A 282 -25.08 -35.65 24.29
CA GLU A 282 -23.85 -36.18 24.91
C GLU A 282 -22.52 -36.19 24.11
N GLN A 283 -21.65 -35.28 24.57
CA GLN A 283 -20.27 -35.54 25.02
C GLN A 283 -19.08 -35.54 24.05
N GLU A 284 -17.90 -35.54 24.67
CA GLU A 284 -16.58 -35.18 24.17
C GLU A 284 -15.83 -36.41 23.61
N GLU A 285 -14.90 -36.21 22.68
CA GLU A 285 -13.47 -36.44 22.97
C GLU A 285 -12.53 -35.87 21.88
N GLN A 286 -11.25 -35.81 22.20
CA GLN A 286 -10.17 -35.37 21.30
C GLN A 286 -9.60 -36.55 20.50
N LYS A 287 -9.09 -36.29 19.29
CA LYS A 287 -7.77 -36.82 18.90
C LYS A 287 -7.13 -36.15 17.69
N GLU A 288 -5.81 -36.29 17.65
CA GLU A 288 -4.89 -35.76 16.65
C GLU A 288 -4.54 -36.82 15.58
N GLU A 289 -3.60 -36.43 14.71
CA GLU A 289 -2.69 -37.29 13.93
C GLU A 289 -3.13 -37.84 12.55
N LYS A 290 -2.50 -37.22 11.53
CA LYS A 290 -1.54 -37.83 10.58
C LYS A 290 -1.99 -38.34 9.19
N GLU A 291 -1.16 -37.91 8.22
CA GLU A 291 -0.53 -38.68 7.14
C GLU A 291 -1.41 -39.52 6.21
N GLN A 292 -1.58 -39.06 4.97
CA GLN A 292 -0.78 -39.48 3.80
C GLN A 292 -1.18 -38.62 2.56
N ASP A 293 -0.53 -38.61 1.39
CA ASP A 293 0.86 -38.83 0.90
C ASP A 293 0.76 -38.88 -0.65
N GLY A 294 1.86 -38.78 -1.40
CA GLY A 294 1.88 -38.66 -2.87
C GLY A 294 2.17 -37.22 -3.33
N GLU A 295 3.33 -36.84 -3.90
CA GLU A 295 4.19 -37.51 -4.90
C GLU A 295 3.43 -37.83 -6.20
N LEU A 296 3.97 -37.60 -7.41
CA LEU A 296 5.30 -37.14 -7.85
C LEU A 296 5.17 -36.55 -9.27
N ASP A 297 6.06 -35.63 -9.68
CA ASP A 297 6.88 -35.83 -10.90
C ASP A 297 8.09 -34.89 -10.92
N GLU A 298 9.22 -35.38 -11.42
CA GLU A 298 10.47 -34.62 -11.63
C GLU A 298 10.93 -34.77 -13.10
N HIS A 299 12.11 -34.21 -13.42
CA HIS A 299 12.85 -34.35 -14.69
C HIS A 299 12.38 -33.48 -15.89
N ALA A 300 13.26 -33.08 -16.81
CA ALA A 300 14.73 -32.89 -16.73
C ALA A 300 15.23 -32.12 -17.98
N GLN A 301 16.47 -31.61 -17.90
CA GLN A 301 17.46 -31.46 -18.97
C GLN A 301 17.08 -30.74 -20.29
N THR A 302 17.85 -29.69 -20.58
CA THR A 302 18.78 -29.74 -21.74
C THR A 302 20.06 -28.98 -21.39
N GLU A 303 21.20 -29.47 -21.85
CA GLU A 303 22.54 -28.87 -21.71
C GLU A 303 23.07 -28.45 -23.10
N GLU A 304 23.94 -27.43 -23.13
CA GLU A 304 24.97 -27.08 -24.14
C GLU A 304 25.67 -25.81 -23.58
N HIS A 305 26.99 -25.69 -23.30
CA HIS A 305 28.23 -26.09 -24.01
C HIS A 305 28.24 -25.60 -25.47
N ASP A 306 29.25 -24.91 -26.01
CA ASP A 306 30.54 -24.39 -25.48
C ASP A 306 30.71 -22.92 -25.98
N ASP A 307 31.74 -22.13 -25.67
CA ASP A 307 33.18 -22.35 -25.91
C ASP A 307 34.04 -21.40 -25.04
N ALA A 308 35.29 -21.78 -24.81
CA ALA A 308 36.29 -20.97 -24.10
C ALA A 308 37.25 -20.25 -25.07
N ILE A 309 38.05 -19.31 -24.53
CA ILE A 309 39.46 -19.07 -24.89
C ILE A 309 40.14 -18.33 -23.72
N GLU A 310 41.39 -18.68 -23.44
CA GLU A 310 42.18 -18.28 -22.27
C GLU A 310 43.20 -17.16 -22.62
N GLU A 311 44.33 -17.14 -21.91
CA GLU A 311 45.51 -16.25 -22.02
C GLU A 311 45.33 -14.90 -21.27
N ASP A 312 45.68 -14.81 -19.98
CA ASP A 312 47.02 -14.81 -19.34
C ASP A 312 47.96 -13.67 -19.80
N GLU A 313 48.36 -12.81 -18.85
CA GLU A 313 49.76 -12.40 -18.60
C GLU A 313 49.85 -11.50 -17.35
N ASP A 314 50.41 -12.05 -16.28
CA ASP A 314 51.10 -11.32 -15.19
C ASP A 314 52.57 -11.73 -15.30
N PRO A 315 53.54 -10.78 -15.30
CA PRO A 315 54.48 -10.81 -14.18
C PRO A 315 55.08 -9.46 -13.73
N GLU A 316 55.16 -9.34 -12.41
CA GLU A 316 56.35 -8.95 -11.60
C GLU A 316 56.94 -7.51 -11.60
N GLU A 317 57.16 -7.06 -10.36
CA GLU A 317 58.29 -6.29 -9.80
C GLU A 317 58.84 -5.00 -10.44
N ALA A 318 58.87 -3.94 -9.62
CA ALA A 318 60.08 -3.13 -9.38
C ALA A 318 60.02 -2.46 -7.98
N GLU A 319 61.04 -2.67 -7.14
CA GLU A 319 61.25 -1.96 -5.86
C GLU A 319 62.09 -0.66 -6.04
N VAL A 320 62.70 -0.17 -4.94
CA VAL A 320 63.58 1.01 -4.76
C VAL A 320 62.82 2.34 -4.57
N ASP A 321 62.68 2.98 -3.39
CA ASP A 321 63.35 3.02 -2.07
C ASP A 321 64.17 4.32 -1.81
N GLU A 322 64.51 4.54 -0.54
CA GLU A 322 65.40 5.53 0.11
C GLU A 322 64.93 6.98 0.40
N GLU A 323 64.66 7.17 1.70
CA GLU A 323 65.16 8.23 2.62
C GLU A 323 64.52 9.63 2.72
N GLY A 324 64.44 10.09 3.98
CA GLY A 324 63.88 11.40 4.37
C GLY A 324 63.62 11.61 5.87
N GLU A 325 64.53 11.19 6.77
CA GLU A 325 64.46 11.52 8.22
C GLU A 325 64.62 13.05 8.49
N ASN A 326 64.50 13.65 9.69
CA ASN A 326 64.23 13.30 11.10
C ASN A 326 63.72 14.63 11.77
N ALA A 327 63.19 14.79 13.00
CA ALA A 327 63.00 13.98 14.21
C ALA A 327 61.75 14.54 14.98
N ALA A 328 60.99 13.83 15.81
CA ALA A 328 61.27 13.22 17.13
C ALA A 328 61.27 14.20 18.35
N ASP A 329 60.14 14.21 19.07
CA ASP A 329 59.96 14.22 20.55
C ASP A 329 58.47 13.83 20.74
N ALA A 330 58.08 12.79 21.49
CA ALA A 330 58.24 12.54 22.92
C ALA A 330 57.40 13.53 23.78
N ASP A 331 56.60 13.11 24.78
CA ASP A 331 56.63 11.84 25.51
C ASP A 331 55.24 11.36 26.02
N GLU A 332 55.23 10.18 26.65
CA GLU A 332 54.19 9.40 27.36
C GLU A 332 53.18 10.18 28.28
N THR A 333 52.06 9.63 28.80
CA THR A 333 51.70 8.20 29.09
C THR A 333 50.17 7.92 29.15
N GLU A 334 49.79 6.68 28.80
CA GLU A 334 48.75 5.77 29.36
C GLU A 334 47.35 6.22 29.89
N ASP A 335 46.31 5.74 29.20
CA ASP A 335 45.16 4.87 29.59
C ASP A 335 45.06 4.32 31.07
N PRO A 336 43.96 3.68 31.57
CA PRO A 336 42.73 3.26 30.87
C PRO A 336 41.34 3.34 31.59
N GLN A 337 40.28 3.18 30.77
CA GLN A 337 39.01 2.45 31.03
C GLN A 337 37.92 2.89 32.06
N ALA A 338 36.67 2.59 31.62
CA ALA A 338 35.50 2.05 32.38
C ALA A 338 34.39 2.96 32.97
N GLN A 339 33.21 2.83 32.34
CA GLN A 339 31.88 2.51 32.91
C GLN A 339 30.87 3.58 33.42
N ASP A 340 29.61 3.21 33.14
CA ASP A 340 28.29 3.48 33.76
C ASP A 340 27.66 4.89 33.91
N THR A 341 26.51 5.03 33.25
CA THR A 341 25.35 5.86 33.63
C THR A 341 24.63 5.31 34.86
N PRO A 342 24.10 6.14 35.77
CA PRO A 342 22.66 6.53 35.74
C PRO A 342 22.46 8.06 35.90
N ASN A 343 21.42 8.73 35.39
CA ASN A 343 19.95 8.65 35.60
C ASN A 343 19.44 9.28 36.93
N VAL A 344 18.16 9.71 36.93
CA VAL A 344 17.30 10.17 38.05
C VAL A 344 17.27 11.69 38.36
N ASP A 345 16.33 12.37 37.70
CA ASP A 345 15.20 13.17 38.23
C ASP A 345 15.33 14.38 39.21
N ALA A 346 14.24 15.17 39.17
CA ALA A 346 13.57 15.93 40.25
C ALA A 346 13.84 17.45 40.42
N ASP A 347 12.81 18.22 40.05
CA ASP A 347 12.11 19.27 40.81
C ASP A 347 12.88 20.34 41.62
N HIS A 348 12.73 21.60 41.20
CA HIS A 348 12.37 22.80 41.99
C HIS A 348 12.75 24.09 41.21
N ALA A 349 12.09 25.24 41.32
CA ALA A 349 10.78 25.57 41.88
C ALA A 349 10.24 26.82 41.16
N ALA A 350 8.97 27.19 41.38
CA ALA A 350 8.45 28.49 40.94
C ALA A 350 8.61 29.53 42.06
N GLU A 351 8.95 30.76 41.69
CA GLU A 351 8.70 31.96 42.50
C GLU A 351 8.00 33.01 41.62
N GLU A 352 6.87 33.51 42.08
CA GLU A 352 6.21 34.70 41.55
C GLU A 352 6.75 35.92 42.31
N GLU A 353 7.07 37.01 41.62
CA GLU A 353 7.11 38.34 42.25
C GLU A 353 6.01 39.22 41.66
N VAL A 354 5.37 40.00 42.55
CA VAL A 354 4.19 40.83 42.26
C VAL A 354 4.38 42.21 42.89
N GLU A 355 4.70 43.20 42.06
CA GLU A 355 4.41 44.62 42.29
C GLU A 355 3.93 45.15 40.91
N GLU A 356 2.67 45.51 40.66
CA GLU A 356 1.73 46.42 41.33
C GLU A 356 2.02 47.92 41.06
N SER A 357 0.95 48.68 40.77
CA SER A 357 0.89 50.16 40.63
C SER A 357 1.54 50.77 39.36
N THR A 358 0.95 51.77 38.67
CA THR A 358 -0.34 52.47 38.89
C THR A 358 -0.91 53.12 37.61
N ASP A 359 -2.24 53.08 37.50
CA ASP A 359 -3.19 54.11 37.00
C ASP A 359 -2.89 55.11 35.85
N MET A 360 -3.87 55.17 34.92
CA MET A 360 -4.57 56.35 34.33
C MET A 360 -3.76 57.51 33.69
N LEU A 361 -4.19 58.20 32.63
CA LEU A 361 -5.53 58.56 32.12
C LEU A 361 -5.59 58.35 30.58
N ILE A 362 -6.74 57.97 29.99
CA ILE A 362 -7.83 58.84 29.47
C ILE A 362 -7.33 59.95 28.53
N ASP A 363 -7.42 59.72 27.22
CA ASP A 363 -8.57 60.15 26.37
C ASP A 363 -8.84 59.07 25.29
#